data_AF-A0AAV5RGB7-F1
#
_entry.id   AF-A0AAV5RGB7-F1
#
_cell.length_a   1.000
_cell.length_b   1.000
_cell.length_c   1.000
_cell.angle_alpha   90.00
_cell.angle_beta   90.00
_cell.angle_gamma   90.00
#
_symmetry.space_group_name_H-M   'P 1'
#
loop_
_entity.id
_entity.type
_entity.pdbx_description
1 polymer ?
#
loop_
_entity_poly.entity_id
_entity_poly.type
_entity_poly.pdbx_seq_one_letter_code
_entity_poly.pdbx_strand_id
1 'polypeptide(L)'
;MSEEKLNGSSSLQKPGNASASVLQVSTNSKQVIDDNDNATGVYNQWYQNWSGETKKRGRVRSKTKLDLEKDTCETLGKSKFICLHFARGSCKKGANCPYLHRIPAAGEQFPLGKDCFGRLINTDGMRGIRSPILLLKDFKRTKTSAERMKKLQKLAFNEFSKYGDVGEINLSNGLSIEYKYQANSDFAFEAMNNQTLTGRETLKIAYSPENKALDDQIRAIVRRVLHPEKTQTEKNSIESN
;
A
#
# COMPACT_ATOMS: atom_id res chain seq x y z
N MET A 1 -23.12 35.37 1.10
CA MET A 1 -22.62 35.07 -0.25
C MET A 1 -21.20 35.61 -0.35
N SER A 2 -20.21 34.73 -0.23
CA SER A 2 -18.84 34.96 -0.72
C SER A 2 -18.02 33.71 -0.41
N GLU A 3 -17.99 32.79 -1.38
CA GLU A 3 -17.18 31.58 -1.39
C GLU A 3 -15.71 31.96 -1.59
N GLU A 4 -14.84 31.63 -0.63
CA GLU A 4 -13.39 31.68 -0.82
C GLU A 4 -12.94 30.39 -1.53
N LYS A 5 -12.69 30.52 -2.84
CA LYS A 5 -12.08 29.45 -3.66
C LYS A 5 -10.58 29.37 -3.36
N LEU A 6 -10.18 28.31 -2.66
CA LEU A 6 -8.79 27.86 -2.57
C LEU A 6 -8.35 27.30 -3.93
N ASN A 7 -7.77 28.16 -4.76
CA ASN A 7 -7.09 27.75 -6.00
C ASN A 7 -5.74 27.10 -5.65
N GLY A 8 -5.72 25.78 -5.58
CA GLY A 8 -4.49 24.99 -5.52
C GLY A 8 -3.77 25.02 -6.86
N SER A 9 -2.70 25.82 -6.94
CA SER A 9 -1.80 25.89 -8.08
C SER A 9 -1.17 24.53 -8.36
N SER A 10 -1.47 23.98 -9.53
CA SER A 10 -0.79 22.83 -10.15
C SER A 10 0.69 23.16 -10.36
N SER A 11 1.55 22.68 -9.46
CA SER A 11 2.99 22.69 -9.67
C SER A 11 3.34 21.53 -10.60
N LEU A 12 3.47 21.83 -11.90
CA LEU A 12 4.19 20.96 -12.82
C LEU A 12 5.59 20.70 -12.24
N GLN A 13 5.86 19.45 -11.87
CA GLN A 13 7.20 19.01 -11.51
C GLN A 13 8.07 19.12 -12.77
N LYS A 14 9.01 20.06 -12.77
CA LYS A 14 10.11 20.06 -13.75
C LYS A 14 10.93 18.77 -13.54
N PRO A 15 11.41 18.09 -14.59
CA PRO A 15 12.25 16.92 -14.43
C PRO A 15 13.54 17.36 -13.73
N GLY A 16 13.72 16.90 -12.48
CA GLY A 16 14.94 17.15 -11.72
C GLY A 16 16.15 16.55 -12.45
N ASN A 17 17.26 17.29 -12.44
CA ASN A 17 18.53 16.90 -13.03
C ASN A 17 18.86 15.42 -12.76
N ALA A 18 19.09 14.66 -13.83
CA ALA A 18 19.44 13.25 -13.80
C ALA A 18 20.72 13.04 -12.96
N SER A 19 20.54 12.76 -11.68
CA SER A 19 21.63 12.46 -10.77
C SER A 19 22.06 11.01 -10.97
N ALA A 20 23.37 10.76 -10.97
CA ALA A 20 23.91 9.41 -11.07
C ALA A 20 23.32 8.52 -9.97
N SER A 21 22.88 7.31 -10.33
CA SER A 21 22.15 6.43 -9.41
C SER A 21 23.00 6.03 -8.21
N VAL A 22 22.56 6.36 -7.00
CA VAL A 22 23.13 5.76 -5.78
C VAL A 22 22.49 4.39 -5.58
N LEU A 23 23.29 3.38 -5.25
CA LEU A 23 22.75 2.07 -4.86
C LEU A 23 21.97 2.25 -3.54
N GLN A 24 20.67 1.94 -3.55
CA GLN A 24 19.82 2.06 -2.34
C GLN A 24 20.33 1.16 -1.21
N VAL A 25 20.89 0.01 -1.59
CA VAL A 25 21.45 -0.98 -0.66
C VAL A 25 22.75 -1.49 -1.24
N SER A 26 23.82 -1.46 -0.45
CA SER A 26 25.12 -2.01 -0.85
C SER A 26 25.02 -3.52 -1.09
N THR A 27 25.66 -4.02 -2.15
CA THR A 27 25.67 -5.45 -2.49
C THR A 27 26.26 -6.32 -1.37
N ASN A 28 27.13 -5.74 -0.53
CA ASN A 28 27.75 -6.37 0.64
C ASN A 28 26.94 -6.26 1.93
N SER A 29 25.83 -5.53 1.95
CA SER A 29 24.86 -5.74 3.02
C SER A 29 24.25 -7.12 2.78
N LYS A 30 24.74 -8.08 3.57
CA LYS A 30 24.06 -9.35 3.78
C LYS A 30 22.59 -9.02 3.82
N GLN A 31 21.78 -9.75 3.04
CA GLN A 31 20.41 -9.90 3.49
C GLN A 31 20.55 -10.28 4.96
N VAL A 32 20.04 -9.44 5.85
CA VAL A 32 19.60 -10.00 7.11
C VAL A 32 18.44 -10.88 6.67
N ILE A 33 18.81 -12.09 6.23
CA ILE A 33 17.99 -13.27 6.30
C ILE A 33 17.34 -13.12 7.66
N ASP A 34 16.01 -13.08 7.69
CA ASP A 34 15.28 -13.02 8.96
C ASP A 34 16.02 -13.90 9.96
N ASP A 35 16.35 -13.35 11.14
CA ASP A 35 17.17 -13.98 12.18
C ASP A 35 16.47 -15.25 12.75
N ASN A 36 16.17 -16.21 11.89
CA ASN A 36 15.46 -17.45 12.12
C ASN A 36 16.27 -18.65 11.60
N ASP A 37 17.56 -18.45 11.37
CA ASP A 37 18.51 -19.55 11.15
C ASP A 37 18.76 -20.37 12.43
N ASN A 38 18.11 -20.01 13.55
CA ASN A 38 18.08 -20.79 14.79
C ASN A 38 16.74 -21.53 15.02
N ALA A 39 16.00 -21.85 13.97
CA ALA A 39 14.81 -22.69 14.10
C ALA A 39 15.20 -24.16 14.35
N THR A 40 15.24 -24.57 15.62
CA THR A 40 15.55 -25.95 16.07
C THR A 40 14.42 -26.97 15.79
N GLY A 41 13.69 -26.82 14.69
CA GLY A 41 12.51 -27.63 14.34
C GLY A 41 12.68 -28.45 13.05
N VAL A 42 11.68 -29.24 12.69
CA VAL A 42 11.57 -29.90 11.38
C VAL A 42 10.93 -28.91 10.39
N TYR A 43 11.58 -28.65 9.26
CA TYR A 43 11.02 -27.78 8.22
C TYR A 43 9.86 -28.48 7.49
N ASN A 44 8.70 -27.83 7.43
CA ASN A 44 7.54 -28.31 6.73
C ASN A 44 7.50 -27.77 5.30
N GLN A 45 7.83 -28.63 4.34
CA GLN A 45 7.94 -28.26 2.92
C GLN A 45 6.61 -27.78 2.30
N TRP A 46 5.47 -28.30 2.78
CA TRP A 46 4.15 -27.98 2.23
C TRP A 46 3.68 -26.58 2.66
N TYR A 47 3.96 -26.22 3.90
CA TYR A 47 3.54 -24.94 4.49
C TYR A 47 4.66 -23.90 4.52
N GLN A 48 5.85 -24.27 4.03
CA GLN A 48 7.07 -23.45 4.00
C GLN A 48 7.35 -22.78 5.35
N ASN A 49 7.23 -23.54 6.44
CA ASN A 49 7.46 -23.06 7.81
C ASN A 49 8.14 -24.12 8.69
N TRP A 50 8.79 -23.70 9.77
CA TRP A 50 9.42 -24.63 10.70
C TRP A 50 8.42 -25.12 11.76
N SER A 51 8.48 -26.41 12.10
CA SER A 51 7.63 -26.98 13.16
C SER A 51 7.97 -26.35 14.52
N GLY A 52 6.96 -25.85 15.23
CA GLY A 52 7.16 -25.17 16.52
C GLY A 52 7.46 -23.67 16.40
N GLU A 53 7.49 -23.12 15.19
CA GLU A 53 7.63 -21.69 14.96
C GLU A 53 6.37 -20.94 15.46
N THR A 54 6.48 -20.35 16.66
CA THR A 54 5.49 -19.38 17.12
C THR A 54 5.66 -18.12 16.29
N LYS A 55 4.79 -17.90 15.30
CA LYS A 55 4.77 -16.65 14.52
C LYS A 55 4.74 -15.49 15.52
N LYS A 56 5.82 -14.71 15.59
CA LYS A 56 5.84 -13.47 16.38
C LYS A 56 4.63 -12.64 15.92
N ARG A 57 3.65 -12.47 16.82
CA ARG A 57 2.40 -11.76 16.51
C ARG A 57 2.71 -10.27 16.46
N GLY A 58 3.10 -9.77 15.29
CA GLY A 58 3.39 -8.36 15.09
C GLY A 58 3.94 -8.09 13.70
N ARG A 59 3.59 -6.92 13.14
CA ARG A 59 4.16 -6.47 11.87
C ARG A 59 5.55 -5.90 12.15
N VAL A 60 6.55 -6.35 11.39
CA VAL A 60 7.92 -5.83 11.50
C VAL A 60 8.05 -4.58 10.65
N ARG A 61 8.67 -3.53 11.22
CA ARG A 61 8.97 -2.30 10.50
C ARG A 61 9.97 -2.58 9.36
N SER A 62 9.73 -2.00 8.19
CA SER A 62 10.68 -2.06 7.09
C SER A 62 12.02 -1.41 7.48
N LYS A 63 13.13 -2.06 7.12
CA LYS A 63 14.49 -1.57 7.40
C LYS A 63 14.87 -0.41 6.49
N THR A 64 14.38 -0.43 5.25
CA THR A 64 14.67 0.57 4.21
C THR A 64 13.43 1.42 3.92
N LYS A 65 13.66 2.65 3.47
CA LYS A 65 12.63 3.58 2.98
C LYS A 65 13.15 4.23 1.70
N LEU A 66 12.27 4.43 0.72
CA LEU A 66 12.58 5.09 -0.54
C LEU A 66 12.79 6.61 -0.32
N ASP A 67 13.93 7.13 -0.77
CA ASP A 67 14.21 8.57 -0.85
C ASP A 67 14.23 9.00 -2.33
N LEU A 68 13.21 9.72 -2.77
CA LEU A 68 13.03 10.07 -4.19
C LEU A 68 14.20 10.85 -4.80
N GLU A 69 14.80 11.78 -4.07
CA GLU A 69 15.88 12.60 -4.63
C GLU A 69 17.16 11.80 -4.88
N LYS A 70 17.41 10.76 -4.07
CA LYS A 70 18.65 9.97 -4.13
C LYS A 70 18.53 8.72 -4.98
N ASP A 71 17.35 8.12 -4.93
CA ASP A 71 17.13 6.80 -5.47
C ASP A 71 16.56 6.82 -6.89
N THR A 72 15.91 7.93 -7.29
CA THR A 72 15.39 8.11 -8.64
C THR A 72 16.54 8.22 -9.62
N CYS A 73 16.53 7.38 -10.65
CA CYS A 73 17.56 7.41 -11.67
C CYS A 73 17.05 6.88 -13.01
N GLU A 74 17.71 7.27 -14.08
CA GLU A 74 17.51 6.64 -15.38
C GLU A 74 18.16 5.25 -15.36
N THR A 75 17.34 4.22 -15.59
CA THR A 75 17.83 2.85 -15.64
C THR A 75 18.05 2.42 -17.08
N LEU A 76 18.99 1.50 -17.30
CA LEU A 76 19.26 0.90 -18.61
C LEU A 76 18.12 -0.02 -19.09
N GLY A 77 17.16 -0.32 -18.19
CA GLY A 77 16.02 -1.16 -18.46
C GLY A 77 15.04 -0.55 -19.47
N LYS A 78 14.74 -1.30 -20.54
CA LYS A 78 13.66 -0.97 -21.50
C LYS A 78 12.27 -1.40 -21.03
N SER A 79 12.14 -1.87 -19.79
CA SER A 79 10.85 -2.32 -19.25
C SER A 79 9.89 -1.14 -19.12
N LYS A 80 8.60 -1.39 -19.39
CA LYS A 80 7.53 -0.43 -19.10
C LYS A 80 7.12 -0.41 -17.63
N PHE A 81 7.63 -1.36 -16.84
CA PHE A 81 7.25 -1.54 -15.44
C PHE A 81 8.28 -0.95 -14.49
N ILE A 82 7.78 -0.49 -13.36
CA ILE A 82 8.56 0.09 -12.27
C ILE A 82 9.13 -1.03 -11.41
N CYS A 83 10.31 -0.80 -10.84
CA CYS A 83 10.93 -1.78 -9.96
C CYS A 83 10.21 -1.84 -8.60
N LEU A 84 9.76 -3.04 -8.20
CA LEU A 84 9.15 -3.25 -6.87
C LEU A 84 10.15 -2.98 -5.73
N HIS A 85 11.41 -3.37 -5.91
CA HIS A 85 12.44 -3.14 -4.90
C HIS A 85 12.80 -1.66 -4.77
N PHE A 86 12.74 -0.90 -5.87
CA PHE A 86 12.88 0.55 -5.86
C PHE A 86 11.78 1.19 -5.00
N ALA A 87 10.51 0.83 -5.23
CA ALA A 87 9.40 1.33 -4.43
C ALA A 87 9.60 1.10 -2.92
N ARG A 88 10.24 -0.02 -2.55
CA ARG A 88 10.54 -0.38 -1.14
C ARG A 88 11.85 0.22 -0.59
N GLY A 89 12.63 0.93 -1.41
CA GLY A 89 13.92 1.48 -0.99
C GLY A 89 15.03 0.43 -0.90
N SER A 90 14.91 -0.72 -1.57
CA SER A 90 15.78 -1.88 -1.36
C SER A 90 16.43 -2.42 -2.64
N CYS A 91 16.46 -1.66 -3.73
CA CYS A 91 17.05 -2.10 -4.99
C CYS A 91 18.59 -2.10 -4.91
N LYS A 92 19.19 -3.25 -5.20
CA LYS A 92 20.64 -3.45 -5.24
C LYS A 92 21.26 -3.18 -6.61
N LYS A 93 20.44 -2.91 -7.64
CA LYS A 93 20.90 -2.81 -9.04
C LYS A 93 21.15 -1.38 -9.51
N GLY A 94 20.59 -0.37 -8.84
CA GLY A 94 20.72 1.04 -9.25
C GLY A 94 20.35 1.24 -10.73
N ALA A 95 21.18 2.00 -11.47
CA ALA A 95 21.02 2.22 -12.91
C ALA A 95 21.02 0.95 -13.77
N ASN A 96 21.66 -0.14 -13.31
CA ASN A 96 21.70 -1.43 -14.01
C ASN A 96 20.41 -2.25 -13.80
N CYS A 97 19.39 -1.69 -13.15
CA CYS A 97 18.11 -2.37 -12.98
C CYS A 97 17.38 -2.50 -14.34
N PRO A 98 16.84 -3.69 -14.68
CA PRO A 98 16.06 -3.85 -15.92
C PRO A 98 14.67 -3.19 -15.84
N TYR A 99 14.26 -2.74 -14.65
CA TYR A 99 13.00 -2.05 -14.38
C TYR A 99 13.25 -0.57 -14.12
N LEU A 100 12.20 0.23 -14.18
CA LEU A 100 12.29 1.69 -14.06
C LEU A 100 12.40 2.12 -12.59
N HIS A 101 13.27 3.10 -12.31
CA HIS A 101 13.42 3.72 -10.99
C HIS A 101 12.87 5.15 -11.02
N ARG A 102 11.56 5.26 -11.17
CA ARG A 102 10.82 6.52 -11.10
C ARG A 102 9.41 6.28 -10.56
N ILE A 103 8.75 7.36 -10.24
CA ILE A 103 7.32 7.38 -9.91
C ILE A 103 6.53 7.25 -11.24
N PRO A 104 5.37 6.55 -11.26
CA PRO A 104 4.51 6.55 -12.44
C PRO A 104 4.12 7.99 -12.81
N ALA A 105 4.19 8.33 -14.09
CA ALA A 105 3.75 9.64 -14.55
C ALA A 105 2.21 9.74 -14.51
N ALA A 106 1.70 10.96 -14.36
CA ALA A 106 0.27 11.23 -14.38
C ALA A 106 -0.36 10.72 -15.69
N GLY A 107 -1.31 9.78 -15.58
CA GLY A 107 -1.98 9.19 -16.74
C GLY A 107 -1.15 8.17 -17.53
N GLU A 108 0.00 7.73 -17.01
CA GLU A 108 0.77 6.64 -17.62
C GLU A 108 -0.04 5.34 -17.60
N GLN A 109 -0.29 4.78 -18.79
CA GLN A 109 -1.08 3.56 -18.94
C GLN A 109 -0.18 2.33 -18.94
N PHE A 110 -0.49 1.39 -18.06
CA PHE A 110 0.13 0.07 -18.04
C PHE A 110 -0.72 -0.94 -18.83
N PRO A 111 -0.12 -2.03 -19.34
CA PRO A 111 -0.87 -3.08 -20.01
C PRO A 111 -2.05 -3.59 -19.18
N LEU A 112 -3.18 -3.84 -19.84
CA LEU A 112 -4.42 -4.29 -19.20
C LEU A 112 -4.19 -5.53 -18.32
N GLY A 113 -4.81 -5.53 -17.15
CA GLY A 113 -4.72 -6.63 -16.17
C GLY A 113 -3.42 -6.69 -15.38
N LYS A 114 -2.46 -5.80 -15.64
CA LYS A 114 -1.20 -5.69 -14.90
C LYS A 114 -1.09 -4.37 -14.13
N ASP A 115 -0.41 -4.43 -12.98
CA ASP A 115 -0.07 -3.24 -12.19
C ASP A 115 1.17 -2.52 -12.73
N CYS A 116 1.52 -1.40 -12.09
CA CYS A 116 2.72 -0.61 -12.43
C CYS A 116 4.04 -1.39 -12.25
N PHE A 117 4.02 -2.54 -11.56
CA PHE A 117 5.15 -3.44 -11.36
C PHE A 117 5.14 -4.65 -12.32
N GLY A 118 4.10 -4.82 -13.13
CA GLY A 118 3.94 -5.92 -14.07
C GLY A 118 3.31 -7.20 -13.49
N ARG A 119 2.81 -7.16 -12.25
CA ARG A 119 2.05 -8.24 -11.61
C ARG A 119 0.59 -8.20 -12.04
N LEU A 120 -0.08 -9.34 -12.01
CA LEU A 120 -1.51 -9.42 -12.29
C LEU A 120 -2.31 -8.81 -11.14
N ILE A 121 -3.35 -8.03 -11.47
CA ILE A 121 -4.13 -7.27 -10.47
C ILE A 121 -4.88 -8.20 -9.49
N ASN A 122 -5.30 -9.38 -9.95
CA ASN A 122 -6.24 -10.27 -9.25
C ASN A 122 -5.63 -11.58 -8.71
N THR A 123 -4.33 -11.84 -8.89
CA THR A 123 -3.71 -13.10 -8.45
C THR A 123 -3.42 -13.14 -6.96
N ASP A 124 -3.23 -11.97 -6.35
CA ASP A 124 -2.81 -11.85 -4.96
C ASP A 124 -4.05 -11.85 -4.06
N GLY A 125 -4.72 -13.00 -3.91
CA GLY A 125 -5.93 -13.21 -3.10
C GLY A 125 -5.86 -12.77 -1.63
N MET A 126 -4.77 -12.14 -1.21
CA MET A 126 -4.49 -11.61 0.12
C MET A 126 -4.45 -10.06 0.19
N ARG A 127 -4.52 -9.34 -0.94
CA ARG A 127 -4.43 -7.85 -0.97
C ARG A 127 -5.75 -7.14 -1.31
N GLY A 128 -6.80 -7.89 -1.66
CA GLY A 128 -8.13 -7.35 -1.99
C GLY A 128 -8.20 -6.75 -3.39
N ILE A 129 -9.40 -6.32 -3.78
CA ILE A 129 -9.62 -5.59 -5.04
C ILE A 129 -8.83 -4.27 -4.95
N ARG A 130 -7.93 -4.05 -5.91
CA ARG A 130 -7.15 -2.81 -5.98
C ARG A 130 -8.07 -1.65 -6.32
N SER A 131 -7.83 -0.52 -5.68
CA SER A 131 -8.58 0.71 -5.90
C SER A 131 -7.64 1.90 -5.75
N PRO A 132 -8.01 3.07 -6.28
CA PRO A 132 -7.24 4.30 -6.10
C PRO A 132 -7.21 4.81 -4.66
N ILE A 133 -8.02 4.22 -3.76
CA ILE A 133 -8.19 4.67 -2.38
C ILE A 133 -7.44 3.73 -1.42
N LEU A 134 -6.53 4.29 -0.64
CA LEU A 134 -5.75 3.58 0.37
C LEU A 134 -6.29 3.85 1.77
N LEU A 135 -6.52 2.79 2.56
CA LEU A 135 -6.98 2.82 3.94
C LEU A 135 -5.84 2.46 4.91
N LEU A 136 -5.57 3.33 5.88
CA LEU A 136 -4.64 3.04 6.97
C LEU A 136 -5.42 2.41 8.14
N LYS A 137 -5.36 1.08 8.23
CA LYS A 137 -6.20 0.25 9.14
C LYS A 137 -5.81 0.30 10.62
N ASP A 138 -4.53 0.49 10.92
CA ASP A 138 -4.06 0.47 12.31
C ASP A 138 -4.32 1.82 13.03
N PHE A 139 -4.82 2.82 12.30
CA PHE A 139 -5.26 4.10 12.84
C PHE A 139 -6.69 4.00 13.41
N LYS A 140 -6.83 3.37 14.58
CA LYS A 140 -8.07 3.50 15.34
C LYS A 140 -8.17 4.93 15.85
N ARG A 141 -9.30 5.59 15.59
CA ARG A 141 -9.64 6.89 16.17
C ARG A 141 -9.67 6.74 17.70
N THR A 142 -8.54 6.96 18.34
CA THR A 142 -8.50 7.12 19.80
C THR A 142 -9.15 8.47 20.11
N LYS A 143 -9.66 8.66 21.33
CA LYS A 143 -10.19 9.96 21.82
C LYS A 143 -9.07 11.01 21.97
N THR A 144 -8.12 11.06 21.05
CA THR A 144 -7.06 12.05 21.03
C THR A 144 -7.60 13.36 20.48
N SER A 145 -7.09 14.48 21.02
CA SER A 145 -7.42 15.85 20.61
C SER A 145 -7.49 15.99 19.09
N ALA A 146 -8.50 16.70 18.59
CA ALA A 146 -8.68 17.02 17.17
C ALA A 146 -7.42 17.60 16.52
N GLU A 147 -6.59 18.28 17.30
CA GLU A 147 -5.31 18.85 16.88
C GLU A 147 -4.29 17.78 16.45
N ARG A 148 -4.22 16.64 17.16
CA ARG A 148 -3.34 15.53 16.79
C ARG A 148 -3.73 14.95 15.43
N MET A 149 -5.04 14.86 15.17
CA MET A 149 -5.56 14.36 13.89
C MET A 149 -5.24 15.30 12.72
N LYS A 150 -5.36 16.61 12.91
CA LYS A 150 -4.93 17.60 11.90
C LYS A 150 -3.44 17.52 11.61
N LYS A 151 -2.61 17.36 12.66
CA LYS A 151 -1.15 17.18 12.49
C LYS A 151 -0.84 15.91 11.71
N LEU A 152 -1.52 14.81 12.01
CA LEU A 152 -1.35 13.54 11.29
C LEU A 152 -1.81 13.62 9.84
N GLN A 153 -2.92 14.30 9.57
CA GLN A 153 -3.41 14.55 8.21
C GLN A 153 -2.37 15.33 7.40
N LYS A 154 -1.77 16.37 7.98
CA LYS A 154 -0.70 17.14 7.34
C LYS A 154 0.54 16.28 7.06
N LEU A 155 0.94 15.44 8.02
CA LEU A 155 2.08 14.54 7.83
C LEU A 155 1.82 13.47 6.77
N ALA A 156 0.62 12.89 6.76
CA ALA A 156 0.20 11.97 5.72
C ALA A 156 0.22 12.66 4.35
N PHE A 157 -0.39 13.84 4.25
CA PHE A 157 -0.36 14.61 3.01
C PHE A 157 1.07 14.85 2.52
N ASN A 158 1.98 15.27 3.39
CA ASN A 158 3.37 15.52 3.03
C ASN A 158 4.13 14.27 2.58
N GLU A 159 3.86 13.10 3.16
CA GLU A 159 4.53 11.85 2.78
C GLU A 159 3.94 11.21 1.54
N PHE A 160 2.61 11.24 1.39
CA PHE A 160 1.92 10.59 0.28
C PHE A 160 1.90 11.45 -0.99
N SER A 161 1.90 12.79 -0.87
CA SER A 161 2.05 13.70 -2.03
C SER A 161 3.36 13.52 -2.80
N LYS A 162 4.38 12.93 -2.15
CA LYS A 162 5.65 12.59 -2.81
C LYS A 162 5.47 11.55 -3.92
N TYR A 163 4.52 10.63 -3.77
CA TYR A 163 4.36 9.48 -4.66
C TYR A 163 3.35 9.69 -5.80
N GLY A 164 2.71 10.86 -5.85
CA GLY A 164 1.81 11.24 -6.92
C GLY A 164 0.70 12.19 -6.48
N ASP A 165 -0.18 12.52 -7.42
CA ASP A 165 -1.29 13.44 -7.20
C ASP A 165 -2.34 12.83 -6.26
N VAL A 166 -2.37 13.36 -5.03
CA VAL A 166 -3.37 13.02 -4.01
C VAL A 166 -4.61 13.89 -4.25
N GLY A 167 -5.78 13.26 -4.29
CA GLY A 167 -7.09 13.90 -4.35
C GLY A 167 -7.55 14.31 -2.95
N GLU A 168 -8.46 13.52 -2.36
CA GLU A 168 -9.01 13.80 -1.03
C GLU A 168 -8.37 12.92 0.05
N ILE A 169 -8.18 13.50 1.25
CA ILE A 169 -7.79 12.76 2.46
C ILE A 169 -8.93 12.80 3.46
N ASN A 170 -9.54 11.64 3.68
CA ASN A 170 -10.66 11.46 4.60
C ASN A 170 -10.19 10.89 5.95
N LEU A 171 -10.75 11.39 7.05
CA LEU A 171 -10.42 10.97 8.44
C LEU A 171 -11.58 10.25 9.16
N SER A 172 -12.70 10.02 8.48
CA SER A 172 -13.97 9.59 9.09
C SER A 172 -13.91 8.20 9.71
N ASN A 173 -13.47 7.19 8.95
CA ASN A 173 -13.42 5.78 9.36
C ASN A 173 -11.98 5.22 9.52
N GLY A 174 -11.02 6.13 9.74
CA GLY A 174 -9.59 5.90 9.59
C GLY A 174 -9.01 6.96 8.65
N LEU A 175 -7.69 6.94 8.47
CA LEU A 175 -7.03 7.80 7.50
C LEU A 175 -7.10 7.13 6.12
N SER A 176 -7.93 7.69 5.24
CA SER A 176 -8.12 7.26 3.86
C SER A 176 -7.50 8.28 2.92
N ILE A 177 -6.77 7.81 1.91
CA ILE A 177 -6.05 8.65 0.95
C ILE A 177 -6.46 8.22 -0.45
N GLU A 178 -7.05 9.14 -1.21
CA GLU A 178 -7.44 8.91 -2.59
C GLU A 178 -6.39 9.48 -3.54
N TYR A 179 -5.98 8.69 -4.53
CA TYR A 179 -5.13 9.15 -5.62
C TYR A 179 -5.95 9.37 -6.89
N LYS A 180 -5.50 10.30 -7.72
CA LYS A 180 -6.09 10.52 -9.05
C LYS A 180 -5.88 9.33 -10.00
N TYR A 181 -4.77 8.61 -9.84
CA TYR A 181 -4.39 7.50 -10.70
C TYR A 181 -4.10 6.24 -9.87
N GLN A 182 -4.63 5.10 -10.30
CA GLN A 182 -4.43 3.80 -9.64
C GLN A 182 -2.95 3.38 -9.62
N ALA A 183 -2.17 3.72 -10.65
CA ALA A 183 -0.75 3.41 -10.67
C ALA A 183 0.01 4.06 -9.50
N ASN A 184 -0.40 5.27 -9.11
CA ASN A 184 0.20 6.02 -8.01
C ASN A 184 -0.22 5.43 -6.65
N SER A 185 -1.49 5.01 -6.51
CA SER A 185 -1.93 4.31 -5.29
C SER A 185 -1.20 2.98 -5.11
N ASP A 186 -1.02 2.22 -6.19
CA ASP A 186 -0.31 0.94 -6.16
C ASP A 186 1.17 1.12 -5.79
N PHE A 187 1.80 2.17 -6.33
CA PHE A 187 3.17 2.52 -5.98
C PHE A 187 3.31 2.96 -4.51
N ALA A 188 2.46 3.88 -4.07
CA ALA A 188 2.45 4.38 -2.69
C ALA A 188 2.13 3.27 -1.68
N PHE A 189 1.26 2.31 -2.04
CA PHE A 189 0.95 1.15 -1.23
C PHE A 189 2.20 0.32 -0.93
N GLU A 190 2.97 -0.06 -1.95
CA GLU A 190 4.20 -0.86 -1.75
C GLU A 190 5.31 -0.06 -1.04
N ALA A 191 5.39 1.25 -1.27
CA ALA A 191 6.39 2.10 -0.65
C ALA A 191 6.15 2.33 0.85
N MET A 192 4.89 2.54 1.24
CA MET A 192 4.53 2.93 2.62
C MET A 192 4.05 1.76 3.50
N ASN A 193 3.77 0.58 2.92
CA ASN A 193 3.39 -0.58 3.72
C ASN A 193 4.55 -1.01 4.64
N ASN A 194 4.25 -1.32 5.90
CA ASN A 194 5.23 -1.61 6.96
C ASN A 194 6.19 -0.45 7.30
N GLN A 195 5.96 0.77 6.79
CA GLN A 195 6.69 1.98 7.20
C GLN A 195 6.08 2.60 8.46
N THR A 196 6.69 3.67 8.96
CA THR A 196 6.18 4.46 10.09
C THR A 196 5.91 5.89 9.64
N LEU A 197 4.75 6.46 9.96
CA LEU A 197 4.45 7.86 9.67
C LEU A 197 5.01 8.81 10.76
N THR A 198 4.87 8.42 12.02
CA THR A 198 5.40 9.16 13.18
C THR A 198 5.63 8.19 14.33
N GLY A 199 6.85 8.14 14.86
CA GLY A 199 7.19 7.32 16.03
C GLY A 199 7.53 5.86 15.70
N ARG A 200 6.95 4.92 16.47
CA ARG A 200 7.30 3.48 16.46
C ARG A 200 6.23 2.57 15.82
N GLU A 201 5.07 3.11 15.46
CA GLU A 201 3.95 2.33 14.93
C GLU A 201 4.11 2.05 13.42
N THR A 202 3.96 0.78 13.04
CA THR A 202 3.98 0.35 11.63
C THR A 202 2.63 0.55 10.97
N LEU A 203 2.63 1.11 9.77
CA LEU A 203 1.44 1.33 8.97
C LEU A 203 0.95 0.01 8.35
N LYS A 204 -0.36 -0.26 8.52
CA LYS A 204 -1.11 -1.23 7.73
C LYS A 204 -1.92 -0.50 6.70
N ILE A 205 -1.49 -0.60 5.45
CA ILE A 205 -2.24 -0.06 4.32
C ILE A 205 -3.07 -1.20 3.72
N ALA A 206 -4.28 -0.88 3.27
CA ALA A 206 -5.13 -1.76 2.49
C ALA A 206 -5.86 -0.94 1.43
N TYR A 207 -6.19 -1.54 0.29
CA TYR A 207 -7.09 -0.91 -0.67
C TYR A 207 -8.51 -0.81 -0.08
N SER A 208 -9.17 0.33 -0.31
CA SER A 208 -10.59 0.47 0.00
C SER A 208 -11.40 -0.25 -1.06
N PRO A 209 -12.45 -1.00 -0.72
CA PRO A 209 -13.47 -1.29 -1.72
C PRO A 209 -14.07 0.05 -2.17
N GLU A 210 -13.97 0.32 -3.48
CA GLU A 210 -14.39 1.57 -4.14
C GLU A 210 -15.85 1.93 -3.85
N ASN A 211 -16.66 0.92 -3.54
CA ASN A 211 -17.96 1.07 -2.91
C ASN A 211 -18.07 0.08 -1.75
N LYS A 212 -17.69 0.49 -0.53
CA LYS A 212 -17.97 -0.32 0.66
C LYS A 212 -19.45 -0.72 0.73
N ALA A 213 -20.35 0.16 0.30
CA ALA A 213 -21.79 -0.12 0.23
C ALA A 213 -22.15 -1.20 -0.80
N LEU A 214 -21.63 -1.12 -2.03
CA LEU A 214 -21.90 -2.12 -3.07
C LEU A 214 -21.23 -3.45 -2.75
N ASP A 215 -20.02 -3.44 -2.19
CA ASP A 215 -19.28 -4.65 -1.81
C ASP A 215 -19.93 -5.32 -0.59
N ASP A 216 -20.42 -4.55 0.38
CA ASP A 216 -21.24 -5.06 1.49
C ASP A 216 -22.57 -5.62 0.98
N GLN A 217 -23.21 -4.98 -0.02
CA GLN A 217 -24.43 -5.48 -0.67
C GLN A 217 -24.17 -6.78 -1.45
N ILE A 218 -23.10 -6.85 -2.26
CA ILE A 218 -22.71 -8.05 -3.02
C ILE A 218 -22.40 -9.19 -2.05
N ARG A 219 -21.63 -8.95 -0.99
CA ARG A 219 -21.33 -9.96 0.04
C ARG A 219 -22.60 -10.43 0.77
N ALA A 220 -23.54 -9.53 1.06
CA ALA A 220 -24.82 -9.89 1.68
C ALA A 220 -25.68 -10.74 0.74
N ILE A 221 -25.73 -10.41 -0.55
CA ILE A 221 -26.44 -11.20 -1.58
C ILE A 221 -25.79 -12.57 -1.74
N VAL A 222 -24.47 -12.64 -1.92
CA VAL A 222 -23.73 -13.90 -2.06
C VAL A 222 -23.90 -14.79 -0.83
N ARG A 223 -23.86 -14.22 0.39
CA ARG A 223 -24.12 -14.97 1.62
C ARG A 223 -25.55 -15.54 1.66
N ARG A 224 -26.54 -14.80 1.20
CA ARG A 224 -27.94 -15.25 1.11
C ARG A 224 -28.13 -16.37 0.08
N VAL A 225 -27.40 -16.33 -1.03
CA VAL A 225 -27.45 -17.34 -2.09
C VAL A 225 -26.71 -18.63 -1.70
N LEU A 226 -25.55 -18.53 -1.05
CA LEU A 226 -24.73 -19.68 -0.67
C LEU A 226 -25.20 -20.40 0.61
N HIS A 227 -25.92 -19.70 1.51
CA HIS A 227 -26.43 -20.26 2.75
C HIS A 227 -27.93 -19.93 2.95
N PRO A 228 -28.83 -20.47 2.12
CA PRO A 228 -30.26 -20.18 2.22
C PRO A 228 -30.90 -20.71 3.52
N GLU A 229 -30.34 -21.77 4.11
CA GLU A 229 -30.95 -22.48 5.24
C GLU A 229 -30.86 -21.72 6.57
N LYS A 230 -29.82 -20.91 6.79
CA LYS A 230 -29.68 -20.12 8.04
C LYS A 230 -30.73 -19.02 8.17
N THR A 231 -31.21 -18.49 7.06
CA THR A 231 -32.24 -17.44 7.03
C THR A 231 -33.66 -17.96 7.25
N GLN A 232 -33.92 -19.27 7.07
CA GLN A 232 -35.23 -19.86 7.34
C GLN A 232 -35.41 -20.18 8.82
N THR A 233 -34.36 -20.62 9.50
CA THR A 233 -34.41 -20.92 10.95
C THR A 233 -34.70 -19.66 11.78
N GLU A 234 -34.13 -18.51 11.41
CA GLU A 234 -34.40 -17.23 12.10
C GLU A 234 -35.83 -16.71 11.86
N LYS A 235 -36.42 -16.94 10.69
CA LYS A 235 -37.82 -16.54 10.41
C LYS A 235 -38.82 -17.42 11.15
N ASN A 236 -38.59 -18.73 11.19
CA ASN A 236 -39.48 -19.67 11.87
C ASN A 236 -39.43 -19.52 13.41
N SER A 237 -38.36 -18.93 13.96
CA SER A 237 -38.23 -18.62 15.39
C SER A 237 -38.97 -17.35 15.82
N ILE A 238 -39.34 -16.48 14.88
CA ILE A 238 -40.06 -15.23 15.14
C ILE A 238 -41.57 -15.43 14.97
N GLU A 239 -42.00 -16.36 14.12
CA GLU A 239 -43.42 -16.71 13.92
C GLU A 239 -43.98 -17.71 14.95
N SER A 240 -43.15 -18.21 15.86
CA SER A 240 -43.54 -19.19 16.90
C SER A 240 -43.55 -18.63 18.34
N ASN A 241 -43.53 -17.30 18.50
CA ASN A 241 -43.79 -16.59 19.77
C ASN A 241 -44.97 -15.64 19.64
#